data_AF-A0A4Q1YMD4-F1
#
_entry.id   AF-A0A4Q1YMD4-F1
#
_cell.length_a   1.000
_cell.length_b   1.000
_cell.length_c   1.000
_cell.angle_alpha   90.00
_cell.angle_beta   90.00
_cell.angle_gamma   90.00
#
_symmetry.space_group_name_H-M   'P 1'
#
loop_
_entity.id
_entity.type
_entity.pdbx_description
1 polymer ?
#
loop_
_entity_poly.entity_id
_entity_poly.type
_entity_poly.pdbx_seq_one_letter_code
_entity_poly.pdbx_strand_id
1 'polypeptide(L)'
;MKKRLLPIFFLILLTFGLALPVSAAENSIDDGAQLLTPDQINQLKQEIQPLEEKTKASVFIVTTNNNTYGDEQEYADHYLLNKVGKDQNAILFLIDMDLRKVYISTSGNMIDYMTDARIDDTLDKVMDGMSQGNYFAAAQTFVQETQAFVNKGVPGGHYRVDSETGKITRYKAITPLEMVIAFAAALILSLVFLGINISKYQLKFSSYQYPFREKTTLNLTSRTDQLTNSFITTRRIPKNNGGGGSTTHSTGGGTFGGGGRSF
;
A
#
# COMPACT_ATOMS: atom_id res chain seq x y z
N MET A 1 38.15 5.80 22.10
CA MET A 1 37.51 4.78 21.21
C MET A 1 36.56 5.34 20.13
N LYS A 2 36.19 6.64 20.09
CA LYS A 2 35.11 7.13 19.20
C LYS A 2 35.40 7.18 17.68
N LYS A 3 36.67 7.18 17.24
CA LYS A 3 37.04 7.42 15.82
C LYS A 3 36.74 6.25 14.84
N ARG A 4 36.35 5.06 15.30
CA ARG A 4 36.08 3.90 14.41
C ARG A 4 34.61 3.75 13.96
N LEU A 5 33.68 4.52 14.53
CA LEU A 5 32.25 4.43 14.17
C LEU A 5 31.91 5.15 12.86
N LEU A 6 32.58 6.26 12.55
CA LEU A 6 32.35 7.05 11.33
C LEU A 6 32.52 6.25 10.01
N PRO A 7 33.61 5.49 9.79
CA PRO A 7 33.75 4.69 8.56
C PRO A 7 32.75 3.52 8.49
N ILE A 8 32.32 2.96 9.63
CA ILE A 8 31.29 1.91 9.66
C ILE A 8 29.93 2.48 9.23
N PHE A 9 29.57 3.68 9.71
CA PHE A 9 28.36 4.38 9.27
C PHE A 9 28.38 4.68 7.76
N PHE A 10 29.53 5.13 7.24
CA PHE A 10 29.69 5.42 5.81
C PHE A 10 29.65 4.14 4.94
N LEU A 11 30.19 3.02 5.44
CA LEU A 11 30.12 1.71 4.77
C LEU A 11 28.67 1.20 4.70
N ILE A 12 27.90 1.31 5.79
CA ILE A 12 26.48 0.94 5.83
C ILE A 12 25.66 1.81 4.85
N LEU A 13 25.92 3.12 4.83
CA LEU A 13 25.29 4.05 3.89
C LEU A 13 25.60 3.68 2.43
N LEU A 14 26.84 3.30 2.13
CA LEU A 14 27.28 2.87 0.80
C LEU A 14 26.62 1.55 0.37
N THR A 15 26.48 0.57 1.28
CA THR A 15 25.73 -0.67 0.98
C THR A 15 24.24 -0.45 0.77
N PHE A 16 23.66 0.59 1.38
CA PHE A 16 22.25 0.96 1.15
C PHE A 16 22.05 1.72 -0.16
N GLY A 17 23.04 2.52 -0.58
CA GLY A 17 23.04 3.26 -1.85
C GLY A 17 23.35 2.41 -3.09
N LEU A 18 23.89 1.20 -2.93
CA LEU A 18 24.19 0.26 -4.02
C LEU A 18 23.15 -0.86 -4.20
N ALA A 19 21.94 -0.67 -3.66
CA ALA A 19 20.78 -1.49 -3.97
C ALA A 19 20.29 -1.20 -5.41
N LEU A 20 21.00 -1.72 -6.41
CA LEU A 20 20.52 -1.77 -7.79
C LEU A 20 19.17 -2.52 -7.83
N PRO A 21 18.12 -1.98 -8.46
CA PRO A 21 16.84 -2.66 -8.58
C PRO A 21 16.93 -3.80 -9.61
N VAL A 22 17.53 -4.93 -9.21
CA VAL A 22 17.50 -6.17 -10.01
C VAL A 22 16.09 -6.75 -9.93
N SER A 23 15.24 -6.29 -10.84
CA SER A 23 13.92 -6.85 -11.11
C SER A 23 13.77 -6.96 -12.62
N ALA A 24 14.42 -7.99 -13.19
CA ALA A 24 14.10 -8.47 -14.52
C ALA A 24 13.03 -9.54 -14.36
N ALA A 25 11.78 -9.22 -14.67
CA ALA A 25 10.74 -10.24 -14.84
C ALA A 25 11.09 -11.04 -16.10
N GLU A 26 11.73 -12.20 -15.91
CA GLU A 26 12.44 -12.91 -16.99
C GLU A 26 11.53 -13.24 -18.20
N ASN A 27 10.22 -13.39 -17.96
CA ASN A 27 9.20 -13.49 -19.00
C ASN A 27 7.93 -12.67 -18.70
N SER A 28 7.99 -11.35 -18.90
CA SER A 28 6.82 -10.44 -18.96
C SER A 28 5.89 -10.68 -20.17
N ILE A 29 6.26 -11.54 -21.12
CA ILE A 29 5.43 -11.86 -22.30
C ILE A 29 5.49 -13.36 -22.56
N ASP A 30 4.33 -13.99 -22.78
CA ASP A 30 4.14 -15.42 -23.01
C ASP A 30 3.21 -15.60 -24.24
N ASP A 31 3.81 -15.64 -25.44
CA ASP A 31 3.08 -15.66 -26.73
C ASP A 31 2.70 -17.09 -27.15
N GLY A 32 1.92 -17.77 -26.31
CA GLY A 32 1.50 -19.16 -26.51
C GLY A 32 0.61 -19.38 -27.76
N ALA A 33 0.01 -18.33 -28.30
CA ALA A 33 -0.75 -18.37 -29.56
C ALA A 33 0.07 -18.01 -30.82
N GLN A 34 1.35 -17.62 -30.66
CA GLN A 34 2.25 -17.22 -31.76
C GLN A 34 1.73 -16.02 -32.59
N LEU A 35 1.18 -15.01 -31.91
CA LEU A 35 0.59 -13.82 -32.53
C LEU A 35 1.60 -12.67 -32.75
N LEU A 36 2.80 -12.76 -32.15
CA LEU A 36 3.79 -11.70 -32.12
C LEU A 36 5.13 -12.15 -32.71
N THR A 37 5.83 -11.24 -33.41
CA THR A 37 7.21 -11.49 -33.85
C THR A 37 8.21 -11.31 -32.69
N PRO A 38 9.42 -11.89 -32.76
CA PRO A 38 10.45 -11.66 -31.74
C PRO A 38 10.79 -10.18 -31.53
N ASP A 39 10.78 -9.37 -32.60
CA ASP A 39 11.02 -7.92 -32.52
C ASP A 39 9.88 -7.18 -31.82
N GLN A 40 8.63 -7.58 -32.07
CA GLN A 40 7.45 -7.05 -31.37
C GLN A 40 7.46 -7.39 -29.88
N ILE A 41 7.84 -8.62 -29.52
CA ILE A 41 8.03 -9.06 -28.13
C ILE A 41 9.13 -8.24 -27.45
N ASN A 42 10.26 -7.99 -28.14
CA ASN A 42 11.35 -7.17 -27.62
C ASN A 42 10.94 -5.70 -27.42
N GLN A 43 10.17 -5.11 -28.34
CA GLN A 43 9.65 -3.75 -28.20
C GLN A 43 8.68 -3.65 -27.02
N LEU A 44 7.71 -4.57 -26.90
CA LEU A 44 6.77 -4.57 -25.78
C LEU A 44 7.48 -4.73 -24.42
N LYS A 45 8.52 -5.57 -24.32
CA LYS A 45 9.35 -5.67 -23.10
C LYS A 45 10.04 -4.35 -22.74
N GLN A 46 10.48 -3.57 -23.73
CA GLN A 46 11.07 -2.23 -23.49
C GLN A 46 10.03 -1.18 -23.07
N GLU A 47 8.81 -1.23 -23.62
CA GLU A 47 7.70 -0.36 -23.20
C GLU A 47 7.16 -0.73 -21.80
N ILE A 48 7.24 -2.01 -21.43
CA ILE A 48 6.86 -2.54 -20.10
C ILE A 48 7.83 -2.11 -18.99
N GLN A 49 9.15 -2.18 -19.20
CA GLN A 49 10.15 -1.92 -18.14
C GLN A 49 9.90 -0.63 -17.31
N PRO A 50 9.68 0.56 -17.88
CA PRO A 50 9.45 1.78 -17.09
C PRO A 50 8.12 1.74 -16.31
N LEU A 51 7.15 0.93 -16.71
CA LEU A 51 5.89 0.71 -15.99
C LEU A 51 6.11 -0.17 -14.76
N GLU A 52 6.87 -1.26 -14.88
CA GLU A 52 7.25 -2.13 -13.74
C GLU A 52 8.14 -1.37 -12.75
N GLU A 53 9.15 -0.64 -13.25
CA GLU A 53 10.05 0.16 -12.42
C GLU A 53 9.31 1.23 -11.60
N LYS A 54 8.26 1.84 -12.17
CA LYS A 54 7.47 2.87 -11.48
C LYS A 54 6.44 2.31 -10.51
N THR A 55 5.73 1.24 -10.88
CA THR A 55 4.63 0.67 -10.07
C THR A 55 5.12 -0.28 -8.98
N LYS A 56 6.30 -0.91 -9.17
CA LYS A 56 6.72 -2.12 -8.45
C LYS A 56 5.66 -3.24 -8.58
N ALA A 57 5.08 -3.35 -9.77
CA ALA A 57 4.20 -4.42 -10.21
C ALA A 57 4.79 -5.12 -11.43
N SER A 58 4.59 -6.43 -11.57
CA SER A 58 4.92 -7.14 -12.81
C SER A 58 3.81 -6.98 -13.84
N VAL A 59 4.18 -6.73 -15.10
CA VAL A 59 3.24 -6.56 -16.21
C VAL A 59 3.38 -7.75 -17.14
N PHE A 60 2.28 -8.43 -17.40
CA PHE A 60 2.26 -9.62 -18.27
C PHE A 60 1.37 -9.41 -19.49
N ILE A 61 1.85 -9.85 -20.65
CA ILE A 61 1.07 -10.00 -21.87
C ILE A 61 1.09 -11.47 -22.25
N VAL A 62 -0.09 -12.10 -22.35
CA VAL A 62 -0.22 -13.54 -22.61
C VAL A 62 -1.17 -13.76 -23.78
N THR A 63 -0.81 -14.67 -24.67
CA THR A 63 -1.67 -15.12 -25.76
C THR A 63 -1.88 -16.63 -25.66
N THR A 64 -3.10 -17.12 -25.87
CA THR A 64 -3.39 -18.56 -25.83
C THR A 64 -4.33 -19.02 -26.93
N ASN A 65 -4.06 -20.20 -27.48
CA ASN A 65 -4.91 -20.95 -28.42
C ASN A 65 -5.66 -22.11 -27.73
N ASN A 66 -5.63 -22.19 -26.40
CA ASN A 66 -6.25 -23.25 -25.59
C ASN A 66 -6.50 -22.74 -24.16
N ASN A 67 -7.76 -22.55 -23.79
CA ASN A 67 -8.15 -22.19 -22.43
C ASN A 67 -8.68 -23.42 -21.67
N THR A 68 -7.81 -24.01 -20.84
CA THR A 68 -8.13 -25.21 -20.06
C THR A 68 -9.18 -25.02 -18.97
N TYR A 69 -9.55 -23.77 -18.64
CA TYR A 69 -10.59 -23.46 -17.67
C TYR A 69 -11.96 -23.22 -18.35
N GLY A 70 -11.98 -22.89 -19.65
CA GLY A 70 -13.19 -22.53 -20.38
C GLY A 70 -13.73 -21.13 -20.05
N ASP A 71 -12.99 -20.37 -19.24
CA ASP A 71 -13.29 -18.99 -18.84
C ASP A 71 -11.99 -18.15 -18.82
N GLU A 72 -12.06 -16.96 -19.40
CA GLU A 72 -10.94 -16.03 -19.58
C GLU A 72 -10.47 -15.37 -18.28
N GLN A 73 -11.38 -15.15 -17.32
CA GLN A 73 -11.05 -14.63 -16.00
C GLN A 73 -10.35 -15.70 -15.18
N GLU A 74 -10.89 -16.92 -15.13
CA GLU A 74 -10.32 -18.01 -14.35
C GLU A 74 -8.89 -18.34 -14.84
N TYR A 75 -8.68 -18.37 -16.16
CA TYR A 75 -7.34 -18.49 -16.76
C TYR A 75 -6.41 -17.34 -16.34
N ALA A 76 -6.88 -16.08 -16.45
CA ALA A 76 -6.11 -14.88 -16.15
C ALA A 76 -5.66 -14.81 -14.68
N ASP A 77 -6.61 -15.02 -13.76
CA ASP A 77 -6.38 -14.95 -12.32
C ASP A 77 -5.47 -16.10 -11.85
N HIS A 78 -5.65 -17.32 -12.40
CA HIS A 78 -4.73 -18.44 -12.13
C HIS A 78 -3.33 -18.23 -12.73
N TYR A 79 -3.19 -17.61 -13.90
CA TYR A 79 -1.88 -17.29 -14.47
C TYR A 79 -1.11 -16.32 -13.55
N LEU A 80 -1.74 -15.22 -13.09
CA LEU A 80 -1.11 -14.30 -12.15
C LEU A 80 -0.77 -14.98 -10.81
N LEU A 81 -1.71 -15.73 -10.24
CA LEU A 81 -1.52 -16.45 -8.98
C LEU A 81 -0.32 -17.41 -9.04
N ASN A 82 -0.11 -18.09 -10.18
CA ASN A 82 1.01 -19.00 -10.39
C ASN A 82 2.34 -18.30 -10.70
N LYS A 83 2.34 -17.13 -11.38
CA LYS A 83 3.55 -16.43 -11.82
C LYS A 83 4.13 -15.45 -10.78
N VAL A 84 3.30 -14.73 -10.03
CA VAL A 84 3.76 -13.80 -8.97
C VAL A 84 3.38 -14.23 -7.56
N GLY A 85 2.40 -15.12 -7.39
CA GLY A 85 1.89 -15.50 -6.08
C GLY A 85 0.79 -14.56 -5.56
N LYS A 86 0.13 -15.00 -4.49
CA LYS A 86 -1.03 -14.34 -3.89
C LYS A 86 -0.75 -12.88 -3.50
N ASP A 87 -1.73 -12.02 -3.80
CA ASP A 87 -1.82 -10.59 -3.45
C ASP A 87 -0.62 -9.72 -3.91
N GLN A 88 0.25 -10.24 -4.78
CA GLN A 88 1.38 -9.47 -5.31
C GLN A 88 0.94 -8.44 -6.34
N ASN A 89 1.70 -7.35 -6.45
CA ASN A 89 1.47 -6.31 -7.43
C ASN A 89 1.68 -6.86 -8.85
N ALA A 90 0.61 -6.98 -9.63
CA ALA A 90 0.72 -7.38 -11.03
C ALA A 90 -0.48 -6.93 -11.88
N ILE A 91 -0.29 -6.92 -13.20
CA ILE A 91 -1.36 -6.78 -14.18
C ILE A 91 -1.12 -7.76 -15.33
N LEU A 92 -2.19 -8.35 -15.85
CA LEU A 92 -2.19 -9.21 -17.02
C LEU A 92 -3.06 -8.60 -18.11
N PHE A 93 -2.59 -8.63 -19.35
CA PHE A 93 -3.42 -8.57 -20.53
C PHE A 93 -3.41 -9.93 -21.23
N LEU A 94 -4.58 -10.57 -21.32
CA LEU A 94 -4.79 -11.85 -21.96
C LEU A 94 -5.47 -11.66 -23.32
N ILE A 95 -4.91 -12.27 -24.35
CA ILE A 95 -5.56 -12.52 -25.65
C ILE A 95 -5.90 -14.01 -25.74
N ASP A 96 -7.17 -14.34 -25.56
CA ASP A 96 -7.70 -15.70 -25.68
C ASP A 96 -8.28 -15.91 -27.09
N MET A 97 -7.60 -16.70 -27.90
CA MET A 97 -7.98 -17.03 -29.28
C MET A 97 -8.96 -18.21 -29.36
N ASP A 98 -9.09 -18.98 -28.27
CA ASP A 98 -9.97 -20.14 -28.13
C ASP A 98 -11.40 -19.66 -27.81
N LEU A 99 -11.54 -18.85 -26.76
CA LEU A 99 -12.80 -18.21 -26.38
C LEU A 99 -13.16 -16.97 -27.23
N ARG A 100 -12.20 -16.42 -28.00
CA ARG A 100 -12.29 -15.13 -28.70
C ARG A 100 -12.60 -13.97 -27.75
N LYS A 101 -11.73 -13.79 -26.75
CA LYS A 101 -11.90 -12.78 -25.70
C LYS A 101 -10.59 -12.12 -25.31
N VAL A 102 -10.70 -10.86 -24.89
CA VAL A 102 -9.63 -10.13 -24.21
C VAL A 102 -10.00 -9.91 -22.75
N TYR A 103 -9.04 -10.12 -21.85
CA TYR A 103 -9.23 -9.93 -20.42
C TYR A 103 -8.10 -9.11 -19.81
N ILE A 104 -8.42 -8.25 -18.84
CA ILE A 104 -7.44 -7.57 -18.00
C ILE A 104 -7.67 -7.97 -16.55
N SER A 105 -6.72 -8.74 -15.99
CA SER A 105 -6.68 -9.08 -14.56
C SER A 105 -5.68 -8.19 -13.82
N THR A 106 -6.02 -7.78 -12.60
CA THR A 106 -5.18 -6.91 -11.77
C THR A 106 -5.02 -7.48 -10.36
N SER A 107 -3.81 -7.39 -9.81
CA SER A 107 -3.47 -7.89 -8.48
C SER A 107 -2.62 -6.86 -7.71
N GLY A 108 -2.72 -6.91 -6.37
CA GLY A 108 -2.03 -5.99 -5.49
C GLY A 108 -2.38 -4.52 -5.76
N ASN A 109 -1.37 -3.66 -5.86
CA ASN A 109 -1.56 -2.22 -6.07
C ASN A 109 -2.15 -1.83 -7.44
N MET A 110 -2.09 -2.69 -8.46
CA MET A 110 -2.60 -2.36 -9.80
C MET A 110 -4.12 -2.19 -9.83
N ILE A 111 -4.85 -2.84 -8.91
CA ILE A 111 -6.29 -2.65 -8.70
C ILE A 111 -6.63 -1.17 -8.33
N ASP A 112 -5.69 -0.42 -7.72
CA ASP A 112 -5.90 1.01 -7.44
C ASP A 112 -5.59 1.92 -8.64
N TYR A 113 -4.66 1.51 -9.51
CA TYR A 113 -4.27 2.27 -10.70
C TYR A 113 -5.20 1.99 -11.89
N MET A 114 -5.70 0.77 -12.01
CA MET A 114 -6.57 0.28 -13.07
C MET A 114 -7.92 -0.14 -12.47
N THR A 115 -8.65 0.88 -12.00
CA THR A 115 -10.05 0.74 -11.57
C THR A 115 -10.93 0.27 -12.74
N ASP A 116 -12.07 -0.36 -12.48
CA ASP A 116 -13.01 -0.92 -13.48
C ASP A 116 -13.22 0.00 -14.70
N ALA A 117 -13.60 1.27 -14.48
CA ALA A 117 -13.83 2.25 -15.57
C ALA A 117 -12.57 2.65 -16.38
N ARG A 118 -11.37 2.33 -15.90
CA ARG A 118 -10.08 2.46 -16.62
C ARG A 118 -9.72 1.17 -17.35
N ILE A 119 -10.10 0.02 -16.80
CA ILE A 119 -10.04 -1.27 -17.52
C ILE A 119 -10.97 -1.21 -18.72
N ASP A 120 -12.22 -0.75 -18.57
CA ASP A 120 -13.17 -0.56 -19.67
C ASP A 120 -12.63 0.38 -20.76
N ASP A 121 -12.19 1.61 -20.40
CA ASP A 121 -11.62 2.58 -21.36
C ASP A 121 -10.32 2.07 -22.02
N THR A 122 -9.60 1.14 -21.39
CA THR A 122 -8.47 0.43 -22.03
C THR A 122 -8.98 -0.63 -23.00
N LEU A 123 -9.94 -1.47 -22.58
CA LEU A 123 -10.53 -2.52 -23.41
C LEU A 123 -11.21 -1.95 -24.66
N ASP A 124 -11.95 -0.84 -24.55
CA ASP A 124 -12.53 -0.13 -25.71
C ASP A 124 -11.48 0.18 -26.79
N LYS A 125 -10.31 0.72 -26.41
CA LYS A 125 -9.24 1.10 -27.35
C LYS A 125 -8.42 -0.09 -27.85
N VAL A 126 -8.24 -1.10 -27.00
CA VAL A 126 -7.60 -2.38 -27.37
C VAL A 126 -8.42 -3.10 -28.45
N MET A 127 -9.75 -3.03 -28.36
CA MET A 127 -10.68 -3.65 -29.31
C MET A 127 -10.57 -3.09 -30.75
N ASP A 128 -10.19 -1.81 -30.93
CA ASP A 128 -9.89 -1.26 -32.26
C ASP A 128 -8.79 -2.07 -32.98
N GLY A 129 -7.72 -2.43 -32.25
CA GLY A 129 -6.63 -3.26 -32.76
C GLY A 129 -7.05 -4.73 -32.98
N MET A 130 -7.82 -5.30 -32.03
CA MET A 130 -8.31 -6.68 -32.12
C MET A 130 -9.24 -6.89 -33.32
N SER A 131 -10.16 -5.96 -33.59
CA SER A 131 -11.10 -6.03 -34.73
C SER A 131 -10.41 -6.04 -36.10
N GLN A 132 -9.18 -5.56 -36.17
CA GLN A 132 -8.33 -5.52 -37.36
C GLN A 132 -7.34 -6.70 -37.44
N GLY A 133 -7.36 -7.61 -36.45
CA GLY A 133 -6.38 -8.70 -36.31
C GLY A 133 -4.97 -8.21 -35.94
N ASN A 134 -4.83 -6.98 -35.44
CA ASN A 134 -3.54 -6.37 -35.10
C ASN A 134 -3.25 -6.53 -33.60
N TYR A 135 -2.97 -7.77 -33.19
CA TYR A 135 -2.69 -8.16 -31.80
C TYR A 135 -1.52 -7.39 -31.18
N PHE A 136 -0.52 -7.02 -31.99
CA PHE A 136 0.60 -6.18 -31.54
C PHE A 136 0.16 -4.76 -31.18
N ALA A 137 -0.63 -4.09 -32.02
CA ALA A 137 -1.16 -2.76 -31.68
C ALA A 137 -2.11 -2.82 -30.48
N ALA A 138 -2.93 -3.86 -30.36
CA ALA A 138 -3.77 -4.10 -29.19
C ALA A 138 -2.94 -4.22 -27.89
N ALA A 139 -1.89 -5.04 -27.92
CA ALA A 139 -0.92 -5.18 -26.82
C ALA A 139 -0.19 -3.87 -26.49
N GLN A 140 0.17 -3.07 -27.51
CA GLN A 140 0.84 -1.78 -27.31
C GLN A 140 -0.09 -0.73 -26.69
N THR A 141 -1.34 -0.64 -27.15
CA THR A 141 -2.38 0.22 -26.58
C THR A 141 -2.62 -0.09 -25.09
N PHE A 142 -2.68 -1.37 -24.72
CA PHE A 142 -2.80 -1.79 -23.32
C PHE A 142 -1.65 -1.24 -22.44
N VAL A 143 -0.39 -1.35 -22.88
CA VAL A 143 0.77 -0.84 -22.13
C VAL A 143 0.71 0.68 -22.02
N GLN A 144 0.37 1.37 -23.11
CA GLN A 144 0.31 2.83 -23.15
C GLN A 144 -0.79 3.41 -22.25
N GLU A 145 -2.01 2.85 -22.28
CA GLU A 145 -3.10 3.30 -21.40
C GLU A 145 -2.83 2.96 -19.93
N THR A 146 -2.31 1.77 -19.64
CA THR A 146 -1.89 1.41 -18.27
C THR A 146 -0.84 2.39 -17.74
N GLN A 147 0.15 2.75 -18.57
CA GLN A 147 1.14 3.77 -18.22
C GLN A 147 0.51 5.16 -18.05
N ALA A 148 -0.44 5.55 -18.90
CA ALA A 148 -1.19 6.80 -18.77
C ALA A 148 -2.01 6.87 -17.47
N PHE A 149 -2.63 5.78 -17.04
CA PHE A 149 -3.38 5.70 -15.78
C PHE A 149 -2.50 5.64 -14.53
N VAL A 150 -1.35 4.96 -14.59
CA VAL A 150 -0.31 5.04 -13.56
C VAL A 150 0.29 6.46 -13.49
N ASN A 151 0.40 7.17 -14.61
CA ASN A 151 0.82 8.58 -14.65
C ASN A 151 -0.22 9.55 -14.07
N LYS A 152 -1.52 9.31 -14.32
CA LYS A 152 -2.65 10.04 -13.69
C LYS A 152 -2.78 9.73 -12.19
N GLY A 153 -2.20 8.63 -11.70
CA GLY A 153 -2.27 8.18 -10.31
C GLY A 153 -3.62 7.54 -9.95
N VAL A 154 -3.72 7.06 -8.71
CA VAL A 154 -4.96 6.48 -8.13
C VAL A 154 -6.03 7.56 -7.98
N PRO A 155 -7.30 7.33 -8.38
CA PRO A 155 -8.37 8.32 -8.22
C PRO A 155 -8.56 8.78 -6.76
N GLY A 156 -8.82 10.08 -6.58
CA GLY A 156 -9.09 10.65 -5.27
C GLY A 156 -10.33 10.03 -4.63
N GLY A 157 -10.16 9.41 -3.46
CA GLY A 157 -11.24 8.71 -2.75
C GLY A 157 -11.50 7.27 -3.24
N HIS A 158 -10.61 6.68 -4.04
CA HIS A 158 -10.74 5.29 -4.51
C HIS A 158 -11.00 4.28 -3.37
N TYR A 159 -11.84 3.30 -3.65
CA TYR A 159 -12.14 2.19 -2.75
C TYR A 159 -12.32 0.91 -3.55
N ARG A 160 -11.62 -0.16 -3.16
CA ARG A 160 -11.98 -1.51 -3.61
C ARG A 160 -13.33 -1.87 -3.00
N VAL A 161 -14.24 -2.38 -3.81
CA VAL A 161 -15.37 -3.20 -3.35
C VAL A 161 -15.01 -4.66 -3.60
N ASP A 162 -15.33 -5.49 -2.63
CA ASP A 162 -15.16 -6.94 -2.67
C ASP A 162 -16.49 -7.58 -3.10
N SER A 163 -16.54 -8.34 -4.21
CA SER A 163 -17.78 -8.78 -4.85
C SER A 163 -18.54 -9.89 -4.11
N GLU A 164 -17.84 -10.96 -3.70
CA GLU A 164 -18.35 -12.07 -2.87
C GLU A 164 -19.16 -11.63 -1.63
N THR A 165 -18.83 -10.46 -1.03
CA THR A 165 -19.33 -10.09 0.33
C THR A 165 -19.45 -8.59 0.69
N GLY A 166 -18.88 -7.66 -0.07
CA GLY A 166 -19.14 -6.22 0.04
C GLY A 166 -18.23 -5.35 0.92
N LYS A 167 -17.05 -5.80 1.41
CA LYS A 167 -16.17 -4.89 2.19
C LYS A 167 -15.62 -3.76 1.32
N ILE A 168 -15.62 -2.56 1.89
CA ILE A 168 -15.12 -1.33 1.25
C ILE A 168 -13.71 -1.02 1.76
N THR A 169 -12.70 -1.27 0.92
CA THR A 169 -11.28 -1.07 1.27
C THR A 169 -10.77 0.22 0.60
N ARG A 170 -10.89 1.34 1.32
CA ARG A 170 -10.45 2.67 0.83
C ARG A 170 -8.94 2.77 0.68
N TYR A 171 -8.49 3.28 -0.46
CA TYR A 171 -7.08 3.61 -0.69
C TYR A 171 -6.67 4.80 0.18
N LYS A 172 -5.59 4.65 0.93
CA LYS A 172 -5.08 5.67 1.87
C LYS A 172 -3.86 6.38 1.29
N ALA A 173 -4.08 7.23 0.29
CA ALA A 173 -3.08 8.21 -0.11
C ALA A 173 -2.92 9.25 1.02
N ILE A 174 -1.69 9.48 1.48
CA ILE A 174 -1.39 10.65 2.32
C ILE A 174 -1.43 11.87 1.40
N THR A 175 -2.38 12.78 1.62
CA THR A 175 -2.42 14.03 0.85
C THR A 175 -1.21 14.91 1.18
N PRO A 176 -0.71 15.74 0.25
CA PRO A 176 0.39 16.66 0.54
C PRO A 176 0.11 17.58 1.74
N LEU A 177 -1.16 17.94 1.95
CA LEU A 177 -1.62 18.74 3.08
C LEU A 177 -1.52 17.97 4.42
N GLU A 178 -1.91 16.69 4.46
CA GLU A 178 -1.70 15.84 5.65
C GLU A 178 -0.22 15.64 5.96
N MET A 179 0.64 15.52 4.94
CA MET A 179 2.09 15.43 5.12
C MET A 179 2.65 16.70 5.79
N VAL A 180 2.22 17.88 5.35
CA VAL A 180 2.61 19.16 5.96
C VAL A 180 2.10 19.28 7.41
N ILE A 181 0.85 18.87 7.67
CA ILE A 181 0.28 18.88 9.03
C ILE A 181 1.03 17.90 9.95
N ALA A 182 1.33 16.68 9.49
CA ALA A 182 2.08 15.69 10.25
C ALA A 182 3.51 16.16 10.57
N PHE A 183 4.19 16.78 9.60
CA PHE A 183 5.52 17.36 9.79
C PHE A 183 5.50 18.53 10.78
N ALA A 184 4.51 19.44 10.67
CA ALA A 184 4.34 20.54 11.61
C ALA A 184 4.04 20.05 13.04
N ALA A 185 3.18 19.05 13.20
CA ALA A 185 2.88 18.44 14.50
C ALA A 185 4.12 17.76 15.11
N ALA A 186 4.91 17.04 14.32
CA ALA A 186 6.16 16.44 14.76
C ALA A 186 7.19 17.51 15.20
N LEU A 187 7.30 18.63 14.47
CA LEU A 187 8.13 19.77 14.85
C LEU A 187 7.70 20.38 16.19
N ILE A 188 6.40 20.62 16.38
CA ILE A 188 5.86 21.17 17.63
C ILE A 188 6.15 20.23 18.81
N LEU A 189 5.90 18.92 18.67
CA LEU A 189 6.17 17.94 19.71
C LEU A 189 7.67 17.84 20.05
N SER A 190 8.54 17.91 19.03
CA SER A 190 10.00 17.95 19.22
C SER A 190 10.45 19.20 20.00
N LEU A 191 9.95 20.38 19.64
CA LEU A 191 10.24 21.64 20.33
C LEU A 191 9.72 21.65 21.78
N VAL A 192 8.53 21.11 22.03
CA VAL A 192 7.98 20.94 23.39
C VAL A 192 8.83 19.98 24.22
N PHE A 193 9.25 18.85 23.65
CA PHE A 193 10.14 17.89 24.33
C PHE A 193 11.49 18.53 24.68
N LEU A 194 12.11 19.25 23.74
CA LEU A 194 13.36 19.99 23.97
C LEU A 194 13.18 21.05 25.06
N GLY A 195 12.09 21.83 25.02
CA GLY A 195 11.77 22.85 26.02
C GLY A 195 11.60 22.27 27.43
N ILE A 196 10.89 21.14 27.57
CA ILE A 196 10.75 20.43 28.85
C ILE A 196 12.10 19.95 29.38
N ASN A 197 12.94 19.36 28.53
CA ASN A 197 14.27 18.90 28.94
C ASN A 197 15.18 20.07 29.35
N ILE A 198 15.25 21.14 28.55
CA ILE A 198 16.04 22.34 28.88
C ILE A 198 15.54 22.97 30.19
N SER A 199 14.22 23.09 30.39
CA SER A 199 13.65 23.62 31.64
C SER A 199 13.96 22.75 32.87
N LYS A 200 13.98 21.41 32.72
CA LYS A 200 14.45 20.48 33.76
C LYS A 200 15.93 20.66 34.07
N TYR A 201 16.81 20.69 33.06
CA TYR A 201 18.25 20.87 33.27
C TYR A 201 18.62 22.27 33.80
N GLN A 202 17.81 23.29 33.51
CA GLN A 202 17.96 24.64 34.07
C GLN A 202 17.30 24.82 35.45
N LEU A 203 16.76 23.75 36.06
CA LEU A 203 16.05 23.77 37.36
C LEU A 203 14.92 24.82 37.43
N LYS A 204 14.28 25.13 36.29
CA LYS A 204 13.20 26.12 36.18
C LYS A 204 11.84 25.60 36.61
N PHE A 205 11.69 24.29 36.75
CA PHE A 205 10.58 23.69 37.49
C PHE A 205 10.89 23.72 38.99
N SER A 206 9.92 24.18 39.80
CA SER A 206 10.06 24.44 41.23
C SER A 206 10.83 23.34 41.97
N SER A 207 11.95 23.71 42.61
CA SER A 207 12.71 22.82 43.49
C SER A 207 11.80 22.30 44.60
N TYR A 208 11.66 20.99 44.70
CA TYR A 208 10.85 20.33 45.72
C TYR A 208 11.36 20.71 47.13
N GLN A 209 10.63 21.61 47.79
CA GLN A 209 10.84 21.91 49.20
C GLN A 209 10.32 20.74 50.02
N TYR A 210 11.22 19.98 50.63
CA TYR A 210 10.83 18.90 51.54
C TYR A 210 10.03 19.48 52.72
N PRO A 211 8.79 19.02 52.98
CA PRO A 211 7.96 19.54 54.06
C PRO A 211 8.45 19.02 55.41
N PHE A 212 9.57 19.58 55.89
CA PHE A 212 10.19 19.21 57.16
C PHE A 212 9.25 19.39 58.36
N ARG A 213 8.28 20.31 58.26
CA ARG A 213 7.22 20.51 59.27
C ARG A 213 6.24 19.33 59.39
N GLU A 214 6.09 18.53 58.34
CA GLU A 214 5.19 17.37 58.30
C GLU A 214 5.94 16.03 58.46
N LYS A 215 7.20 15.98 58.00
CA LYS A 215 8.00 14.75 57.89
C LYS A 215 9.24 14.74 58.78
N THR A 216 9.27 15.53 59.84
CA THR A 216 10.28 15.44 60.91
C THR A 216 9.60 15.32 62.27
N THR A 217 9.77 14.17 62.91
CA THR A 217 9.25 13.91 64.27
C THR A 217 10.15 14.55 65.32
N LEU A 218 9.80 15.75 65.77
CA LEU A 218 10.46 16.45 66.88
C LEU A 218 9.89 15.97 68.23
N ASN A 219 10.59 15.05 68.89
CA ASN A 219 10.23 14.60 70.24
C ASN A 219 10.59 15.66 71.29
N LEU A 220 9.60 16.49 71.64
CA LEU A 220 9.63 17.40 72.77
C LEU A 220 8.86 16.78 73.94
N THR A 221 9.56 16.39 75.00
CA THR A 221 9.08 15.47 76.05
C THR A 221 8.00 16.03 76.99
N SER A 222 7.36 17.15 76.68
CA SER A 222 6.18 17.64 77.40
C SER A 222 5.37 18.63 76.56
N ARG A 223 4.17 18.22 76.12
CA ARG A 223 3.07 19.12 75.72
C ARG A 223 1.75 18.37 75.73
N THR A 224 0.70 18.98 76.27
CA THR A 224 -0.67 18.45 76.29
C THR A 224 -1.53 19.20 75.28
N ASP A 225 -2.41 18.52 74.55
CA ASP A 225 -3.53 19.15 73.83
C ASP A 225 -4.67 18.14 73.55
N GLN A 226 -5.86 18.64 73.19
CA GLN A 226 -7.05 17.84 72.87
C GLN A 226 -7.43 17.92 71.37
N LEU A 227 -8.09 16.89 70.84
CA LEU A 227 -8.50 16.80 69.44
C LEU A 227 -10.03 16.74 69.31
N THR A 228 -10.62 17.56 68.44
CA THR A 228 -12.07 17.63 68.19
C THR A 228 -12.44 17.52 66.71
N ASN A 229 -12.62 16.26 66.27
CA ASN A 229 -13.29 15.82 65.04
C ASN A 229 -12.57 16.04 63.68
N SER A 230 -12.88 15.16 62.72
CA SER A 230 -12.55 15.26 61.29
C SER A 230 -13.58 14.49 60.45
N PHE A 231 -13.75 14.85 59.17
CA PHE A 231 -14.69 14.18 58.26
C PHE A 231 -14.17 14.15 56.81
N ILE A 232 -14.54 13.10 56.04
CA ILE A 232 -14.09 12.82 54.66
C ILE A 232 -15.27 12.24 53.86
N THR A 233 -15.45 12.62 52.59
CA THR A 233 -16.42 11.97 51.66
C THR A 233 -15.90 11.97 50.21
N THR A 234 -16.19 10.92 49.42
CA THR A 234 -15.88 10.79 47.98
C THR A 234 -17.00 10.06 47.21
N ARG A 235 -17.08 10.18 45.86
CA ARG A 235 -17.99 9.37 44.99
C ARG A 235 -17.54 9.31 43.51
N ARG A 236 -18.04 8.32 42.74
CA ARG A 236 -17.78 8.03 41.30
C ARG A 236 -18.96 7.28 40.65
N ILE A 237 -19.30 7.49 39.36
CA ILE A 237 -20.40 6.80 38.60
C ILE A 237 -20.02 6.58 37.08
N PRO A 238 -20.51 5.54 36.32
CA PRO A 238 -20.09 5.18 34.93
C PRO A 238 -21.22 4.85 33.88
N LYS A 239 -20.91 4.60 32.57
CA LYS A 239 -21.40 3.48 31.65
C LYS A 239 -21.46 3.70 30.08
N ASN A 240 -21.24 2.60 29.30
CA ASN A 240 -21.86 2.14 28.00
C ASN A 240 -21.76 2.99 26.66
N ASN A 241 -21.96 2.53 25.38
CA ASN A 241 -22.02 1.21 24.66
C ASN A 241 -22.02 1.32 23.08
N GLY A 242 -21.63 0.28 22.30
CA GLY A 242 -22.27 -0.09 20.97
C GLY A 242 -21.46 -0.12 19.64
N GLY A 243 -21.36 -1.28 18.95
CA GLY A 243 -20.79 -1.54 17.57
C GLY A 243 -20.43 -3.05 17.35
N GLY A 244 -20.08 -3.64 16.19
CA GLY A 244 -19.99 -3.26 14.74
C GLY A 244 -19.46 -4.43 13.84
N GLY A 245 -19.42 -4.32 12.49
CA GLY A 245 -18.96 -5.34 11.47
C GLY A 245 -18.75 -4.71 10.07
N SER A 246 -18.53 -5.34 8.89
CA SER A 246 -18.20 -6.69 8.31
C SER A 246 -17.91 -6.47 6.77
N THR A 247 -17.56 -7.34 5.79
CA THR A 247 -17.12 -8.76 5.55
C THR A 247 -16.42 -8.81 4.14
N THR A 248 -15.34 -9.58 3.87
CA THR A 248 -14.62 -9.73 2.54
C THR A 248 -14.67 -11.19 2.06
N HIS A 249 -14.43 -11.45 0.76
CA HIS A 249 -14.43 -12.75 0.10
C HIS A 249 -13.06 -13.24 -0.37
N SER A 250 -12.98 -14.49 -0.82
CA SER A 250 -11.75 -15.06 -1.40
C SER A 250 -11.98 -16.34 -2.23
N THR A 251 -11.71 -16.31 -3.52
CA THR A 251 -11.47 -17.53 -4.34
C THR A 251 -10.04 -18.02 -4.12
N GLY A 252 -9.80 -19.32 -4.00
CA GLY A 252 -8.44 -19.90 -3.86
C GLY A 252 -7.61 -19.39 -2.65
N GLY A 253 -8.21 -18.60 -1.77
CA GLY A 253 -7.55 -17.87 -0.69
C GLY A 253 -6.98 -16.50 -1.07
N GLY A 254 -7.04 -16.05 -2.32
CA GLY A 254 -6.64 -14.69 -2.75
C GLY A 254 -7.80 -13.67 -2.72
N THR A 255 -7.51 -12.40 -2.99
CA THR A 255 -8.55 -11.36 -3.18
C THR A 255 -8.39 -10.74 -4.57
N PHE A 256 -9.35 -11.01 -5.46
CA PHE A 256 -9.23 -10.77 -6.91
C PHE A 256 -10.25 -9.76 -7.45
N GLY A 257 -10.05 -9.33 -8.70
CA GLY A 257 -10.96 -8.48 -9.47
C GLY A 257 -10.43 -8.18 -10.87
N GLY A 258 -11.33 -8.04 -11.84
CA GLY A 258 -11.00 -7.78 -13.25
C GLY A 258 -12.25 -7.67 -14.12
N GLY A 259 -12.04 -7.58 -15.44
CA GLY A 259 -13.12 -7.53 -16.44
C GLY A 259 -12.61 -7.86 -17.85
N GLY A 260 -13.52 -8.29 -18.73
CA GLY A 260 -13.18 -8.74 -20.08
C GLY A 260 -14.28 -8.49 -21.11
N ARG A 261 -13.94 -8.66 -22.39
CA ARG A 261 -14.82 -8.46 -23.55
C ARG A 261 -14.52 -9.48 -24.67
N SER A 262 -15.54 -9.83 -25.44
CA SER A 262 -15.43 -10.74 -26.60
C SER A 262 -15.16 -9.98 -27.91
N PHE A 263 -14.52 -10.65 -28.88
CA PHE A 263 -14.14 -10.09 -30.20
C PHE A 263 -14.39 -11.04 -31.39
#